data_AF-R8YZU3-F1
#
_entry.id   AF-R8YZU3-F1
#
_cell.length_a   1.000
_cell.length_b   1.000
_cell.length_c   1.000
_cell.angle_alpha   90.00
_cell.angle_beta   90.00
_cell.angle_gamma   90.00
#
_symmetry.space_group_name_H-M   'P 1'
#
loop_
_entity.id
_entity.type
_entity.pdbx_description
1 polymer ?
#
loop_
_entity_poly.entity_id
_entity_poly.type
_entity_poly.pdbx_seq_one_letter_code
_entity_poly.pdbx_strand_id
1 'polypeptide(L)'
;MFSCGFLFISLACDNNLFGLLNARPLQILGEISYSIYLLHGIVLYFFINLINYFEVKNIYLLIALIPFYFYCVYTLSTITFIQIEKRFHK
;
A
#
# COMPACT_ATOMS: atom_id res chain seq x y z
N MET A 1 -15.09 -16.76 -2.86
CA MET A 1 -14.49 -17.87 -2.07
C MET A 1 -13.62 -18.79 -2.93
N PHE A 2 -14.07 -19.29 -4.08
CA PHE A 2 -13.25 -20.18 -4.95
C PHE A 2 -11.94 -19.56 -5.47
N SER A 3 -11.91 -18.25 -5.75
CA SER A 3 -10.70 -17.56 -6.26
C SER A 3 -9.53 -17.55 -5.27
N CYS A 4 -9.79 -17.33 -3.97
CA CYS A 4 -8.74 -17.34 -2.95
C CYS A 4 -8.15 -18.75 -2.75
N GLY A 5 -8.99 -19.78 -2.83
CA GLY A 5 -8.56 -21.18 -2.73
C GLY A 5 -7.62 -21.58 -3.87
N PHE A 6 -7.92 -21.15 -5.10
CA PHE A 6 -7.05 -21.40 -6.26
C PHE A 6 -5.66 -20.76 -6.10
N LEU A 7 -5.60 -19.50 -5.66
CA LEU A 7 -4.32 -18.81 -5.39
C LEU A 7 -3.55 -19.51 -4.27
N PHE A 8 -4.22 -19.87 -3.18
CA PHE A 8 -3.57 -20.55 -2.04
C PHE A 8 -3.02 -21.92 -2.42
N ILE A 9 -3.78 -22.72 -3.18
CA ILE A 9 -3.34 -24.04 -3.68
C ILE A 9 -2.16 -23.88 -4.64
N SER A 10 -2.20 -22.88 -5.52
CA SER A 10 -1.08 -22.58 -6.42
C SER A 10 0.17 -22.24 -5.62
N LEU A 11 0.06 -21.38 -4.60
CA LEU A 11 1.18 -20.96 -3.76
C LEU A 11 1.72 -22.08 -2.86
N ALA A 12 0.86 -22.93 -2.31
CA ALA A 12 1.22 -23.99 -1.36
C ALA A 12 1.87 -25.22 -2.02
N CYS A 13 1.71 -25.40 -3.33
CA CYS A 13 2.25 -26.54 -4.08
C CYS A 13 3.70 -26.32 -4.56
N ASP A 14 4.50 -25.52 -3.82
CA ASP A 14 5.85 -25.06 -4.19
C ASP A 14 5.92 -24.36 -5.56
N ASN A 15 4.79 -23.82 -6.03
CA ASN A 15 4.74 -23.16 -7.32
C ASN A 15 5.38 -21.78 -7.20
N ASN A 16 6.69 -21.75 -7.39
CA ASN A 16 7.45 -20.54 -7.64
C ASN A 16 7.01 -20.01 -9.02
N LEU A 17 5.87 -19.29 -9.13
CA LEU A 17 5.40 -18.66 -10.39
C LEU A 17 6.57 -17.94 -11.10
N PHE A 18 7.28 -18.66 -11.97
CA PHE A 18 8.56 -18.28 -12.57
C PHE A 18 9.60 -17.66 -11.61
N GLY A 19 9.63 -18.08 -10.33
CA GLY A 19 10.52 -17.50 -9.31
C GLY A 19 10.14 -16.10 -8.82
N LEU A 20 9.04 -15.52 -9.30
CA LEU A 20 8.58 -14.17 -8.96
C LEU A 20 8.25 -14.01 -7.47
N LEU A 21 7.67 -15.04 -6.85
CA LEU A 21 7.35 -15.09 -5.42
C LEU A 21 8.59 -15.14 -4.51
N ASN A 22 9.72 -15.60 -5.04
CA ASN A 22 11.00 -15.59 -4.35
C ASN A 22 11.79 -14.29 -4.59
N ALA A 23 11.28 -13.39 -5.43
CA ALA A 23 11.90 -12.10 -5.61
C ALA A 23 11.76 -11.29 -4.31
N ARG A 24 12.89 -11.02 -3.66
CA ARG A 24 12.99 -10.10 -2.51
C ARG A 24 12.14 -8.83 -2.63
N PRO A 25 12.10 -8.10 -3.76
CA PRO A 25 11.25 -6.91 -3.87
C PRO A 25 9.76 -7.21 -3.73
N LEU A 26 9.28 -8.37 -4.18
CA LEU A 26 7.88 -8.75 -4.07
C LEU A 26 7.51 -9.12 -2.63
N GLN A 27 8.43 -9.79 -1.91
CA GLN A 27 8.27 -10.10 -0.49
C GLN A 27 8.21 -8.82 0.35
N ILE A 28 9.15 -7.89 0.12
CA ILE A 28 9.17 -6.58 0.78
C ILE A 28 7.89 -5.79 0.46
N LEU A 29 7.43 -5.81 -0.79
CA LEU A 29 6.18 -5.14 -1.16
C LEU A 29 4.96 -5.76 -0.46
N GLY A 30 4.96 -7.08 -0.30
CA GLY A 30 3.95 -7.81 0.48
C GLY A 30 3.96 -7.41 1.95
N GLU A 31 5.12 -7.29 2.57
CA GLU A 31 5.28 -6.82 3.96
C GLU A 31 4.76 -5.38 4.12
N ILE A 32 5.14 -4.46 3.22
CA ILE A 32 4.69 -3.06 3.26
C ILE A 32 3.18 -2.92 2.97
N SER A 33 2.57 -3.87 2.24
CA SER A 33 1.15 -3.82 1.88
C SER A 33 0.23 -3.73 3.10
N TYR A 34 0.60 -4.36 4.22
CA TYR A 34 -0.14 -4.28 5.47
C TYR A 34 -0.10 -2.87 6.06
N SER A 35 1.08 -2.26 6.10
CA SER A 35 1.26 -0.86 6.54
C SER A 35 0.45 0.12 5.66
N ILE A 36 0.47 -0.08 4.34
CA ILE A 36 -0.34 0.72 3.40
C ILE A 36 -1.83 0.57 3.70
N TYR A 37 -2.29 -0.66 3.92
CA TYR A 37 -3.70 -0.93 4.23
C TYR A 37 -4.17 -0.18 5.49
N LEU A 38 -3.36 -0.12 6.54
CA LEU A 38 -3.72 0.62 7.76
C LEU A 38 -3.68 2.15 7.56
N LEU A 39 -2.68 2.66 6.86
CA LEU A 39 -2.43 4.10 6.79
C LEU A 39 -3.20 4.82 5.70
N HIS A 40 -3.51 4.16 4.58
CA HIS A 40 -4.13 4.84 3.45
C HIS A 40 -5.44 5.55 3.83
N GLY A 41 -6.28 4.93 4.68
CA GLY A 41 -7.54 5.52 5.13
C GLY A 41 -7.36 6.78 5.98
N ILE A 42 -6.34 6.79 6.84
CA ILE A 42 -6.01 7.96 7.68
C ILE A 42 -5.53 9.11 6.79
N VAL A 43 -4.61 8.83 5.87
CA VAL A 43 -4.08 9.83 4.94
C VAL A 43 -5.19 10.39 4.04
N LEU A 44 -6.07 9.51 3.53
CA LEU A 44 -7.20 9.90 2.70
C LEU A 44 -8.15 10.84 3.45
N TYR A 45 -8.43 10.57 4.73
CA TYR A 45 -9.25 11.44 5.57
C TYR A 45 -8.67 12.86 5.65
N PHE A 46 -7.36 13.00 5.90
CA PHE A 46 -6.71 14.31 5.91
C PHE A 46 -6.78 15.02 4.56
N PHE A 47 -6.55 14.30 3.46
CA PHE A 47 -6.63 14.84 2.11
C PHE A 47 -8.03 15.35 1.77
N ILE A 48 -9.09 14.57 2.08
CA ILE A 48 -10.48 14.99 1.86
C ILE A 48 -10.80 16.22 2.70
N ASN A 49 -10.39 16.25 3.97
CA ASN A 49 -10.62 17.40 4.83
C ASN A 49 -9.92 18.66 4.31
N LEU A 50 -8.69 18.52 3.79
CA LEU A 50 -7.92 19.61 3.18
C LEU A 50 -8.63 20.15 1.92
N ILE A 51 -9.08 19.25 1.04
CA ILE A 51 -9.83 19.62 -0.18
C ILE A 51 -11.10 20.41 0.16
N ASN A 52 -11.85 19.93 1.17
CA ASN A 52 -13.06 20.59 1.63
C ASN A 52 -12.77 21.96 2.26
N TYR A 53 -11.70 22.08 3.06
CA TYR A 53 -11.30 23.33 3.70
C TYR A 53 -10.93 24.43 2.70
N PHE A 54 -10.23 24.06 1.62
CA PHE A 54 -9.85 25.00 0.56
C PHE A 54 -10.92 25.16 -0.54
N GLU A 55 -12.09 24.53 -0.37
CA GLU A 55 -13.19 24.50 -1.36
C GLU A 55 -12.72 24.21 -2.80
N VAL A 56 -11.78 23.27 -2.97
CA VAL A 56 -11.16 23.00 -4.28
C VAL A 56 -12.18 22.30 -5.18
N LYS A 57 -12.79 23.06 -6.09
CA LYS A 57 -13.75 22.55 -7.09
C LYS A 57 -13.14 22.30 -8.47
N ASN A 58 -11.88 22.68 -8.68
CA ASN A 58 -11.22 22.53 -9.97
C ASN A 58 -10.82 21.06 -10.21
N ILE A 59 -11.43 20.44 -11.22
CA ILE A 59 -11.21 19.03 -11.58
C ILE A 59 -9.74 18.72 -11.90
N TYR A 60 -9.02 19.65 -12.54
CA TYR A 60 -7.62 19.46 -12.90
C TYR A 60 -6.72 19.41 -11.65
N LEU A 61 -7.01 20.25 -10.66
CA LEU A 61 -6.32 20.20 -9.36
C LEU A 61 -6.62 18.90 -8.62
N LEU A 62 -7.87 18.44 -8.68
CA LEU A 62 -8.28 17.19 -8.03
C LEU A 62 -7.54 15.98 -8.62
N ILE A 63 -7.44 15.90 -9.95
CA ILE A 63 -6.69 14.84 -10.66
C ILE A 63 -5.20 14.91 -10.32
N ALA A 64 -4.62 16.12 -10.25
CA ALA A 64 -3.22 16.31 -9.86
C ALA A 64 -2.95 15.93 -8.39
N LEU A 65 -3.96 15.98 -7.52
CA LEU A 65 -3.84 15.60 -6.11
C LEU A 65 -3.80 14.09 -5.88
N ILE A 66 -4.36 13.30 -6.81
CA ILE A 66 -4.39 11.82 -6.73
C ILE A 66 -2.97 11.21 -6.67
N PRO A 67 -2.05 11.50 -7.61
CA PRO A 67 -0.69 10.96 -7.52
C PRO A 67 0.06 11.47 -6.29
N PHE A 68 -0.26 12.69 -5.83
CA PHE A 68 0.30 13.23 -4.59
C PHE A 68 -0.16 12.45 -3.36
N TYR A 69 -1.45 12.09 -3.29
CA TYR A 69 -1.98 11.19 -2.26
C TYR A 69 -1.27 9.84 -2.26
N PHE A 70 -1.14 9.18 -3.42
CA PHE A 70 -0.45 7.88 -3.49
C PHE A 70 1.00 7.96 -3.05
N TYR A 71 1.71 9.02 -3.44
CA TYR A 71 3.08 9.26 -3.01
C TYR A 71 3.19 9.48 -1.50
N CYS A 72 2.29 10.27 -0.91
CA CYS A 72 2.22 10.47 0.54
C CYS A 72 1.93 9.16 1.30
N VAL A 73 0.96 8.36 0.84
CA VAL A 73 0.67 7.06 1.46
C VAL A 73 1.87 6.13 1.39
N TYR A 74 2.51 6.02 0.22
CA TYR A 74 3.67 5.14 0.04
C TYR A 74 4.83 5.54 0.95
N THR A 75 5.18 6.83 0.99
CA THR A 75 6.29 7.33 1.82
C THR A 75 6.02 7.15 3.31
N LEU A 76 4.83 7.53 3.79
CA LEU A 76 4.44 7.34 5.19
C LEU A 76 4.43 5.86 5.58
N SER A 77 3.86 4.99 4.73
CA SER A 77 3.80 3.55 5.00
C SER A 77 5.17 2.89 5.03
N THR A 78 6.09 3.34 4.17
CA THR A 78 7.47 2.85 4.16
C THR A 78 8.22 3.29 5.43
N ILE A 79 8.03 4.54 5.86
CA ILE A 79 8.65 5.07 7.08
C ILE A 79 8.14 4.30 8.31
N THR A 80 6.83 4.10 8.44
CA THR A 80 6.26 3.35 9.57
C THR A 80 6.70 1.90 9.57
N PHE A 81 6.74 1.25 8.39
CA PHE A 81 7.24 -0.11 8.24
C PHE A 81 8.67 -0.25 8.74
N ILE A 82 9.57 0.64 8.33
CA ILE A 82 10.97 0.61 8.74
C ILE A 82 11.13 0.91 10.24
N GLN A 83 10.37 1.87 10.77
CA GLN A 83 10.53 2.33 12.15
C GLN A 83 9.93 1.38 13.20
N ILE A 84 8.82 0.73 12.86
CA ILE A 84 8.08 -0.16 13.75
C ILE A 84 8.49 -1.60 13.44
N GLU A 85 8.10 -2.09 12.26
CA GLU A 85 8.17 -3.51 11.91
C GLU A 85 9.60 -4.04 11.86
N LYS A 86 10.49 -3.32 11.16
CA LYS A 86 11.91 -3.69 11.06
C LYS A 86 12.70 -3.48 12.36
N ARG A 87 12.17 -2.68 13.30
CA ARG A 87 12.79 -2.48 14.61
C ARG A 87 12.46 -3.59 15.60
N PHE A 88 11.30 -4.24 15.48
CA PHE A 88 10.92 -5.37 16.33
C PHE A 88 11.48 -6.72 15.84
N HIS A 89 11.77 -6.86 14.54
CA HIS A 89 12.48 -8.02 13.97
C HIS A 89 14.01 -7.82 13.97
N LYS A 90 14.59 -7.61 15.15
CA LYS A 90 16.05 -7.61 15.36
C LYS A 90 16.48 -8.73 16.29
#